data_AF-A0A2P4X1W6-F1
#
_entry.id   AF-A0A2P4X1W6-F1
#
_cell.length_a   1.000
_cell.length_b   1.000
_cell.length_c   1.000
_cell.angle_alpha   90.00
_cell.angle_beta   90.00
_cell.angle_gamma   90.00
#
_symmetry.space_group_name_H-M   'P 1'
#
loop_
_entity.id
_entity.type
_entity.pdbx_description
1 polymer ?
#
loop_
_entity_poly.entity_id
_entity_poly.type
_entity_poly.pdbx_seq_one_letter_code
_entity_poly.pdbx_strand_id
1 'polypeptide(L)'
;MDRTPDRLGDYLVALRNNFVATNSSCRRGLNLSGELKAYENETRVLLKLASTGRVVNILQRFGRVVESYMKVMKIEMMEEVRQWRDQLDIERQERVQLFREILNDELRFIEAMGDETQQMELLTLLQHDLTHYEKLLTPEELDIISDVYDRVVNYSEIVLVGGLPSWFLSPNDLLCEQGGICYLDSVRVSKCETGEVLRSFGEHQHWEDQEEACLRQATVWADLNHPHVAKLLGACHT
;
A
#
# COMPACT_ATOMS: atom_id res chain seq x y z
N MET A 1 22.22 13.30 -3.24
CA MET A 1 21.24 12.24 -2.97
C MET A 1 20.32 12.19 -4.16
N ASP A 2 20.23 11.04 -4.82
CA ASP A 2 19.24 10.84 -5.87
C ASP A 2 17.86 10.86 -5.21
N ARG A 3 17.01 11.78 -5.65
CA ARG A 3 15.66 11.98 -5.10
C ARG A 3 14.70 11.08 -5.85
N THR A 4 13.80 10.40 -5.13
CA THR A 4 12.74 9.68 -5.80
C THR A 4 11.74 10.68 -6.42
N PRO A 5 11.11 10.36 -7.56
CA PRO A 5 10.10 11.24 -8.16
C PRO A 5 8.90 11.52 -7.24
N ASP A 6 8.62 10.62 -6.30
CA ASP A 6 7.46 10.63 -5.40
C ASP A 6 7.82 11.04 -3.94
N ARG A 7 9.09 11.43 -3.72
CA ARG A 7 9.74 12.00 -2.52
C ARG A 7 9.09 11.65 -1.17
N LEU A 8 8.95 10.36 -0.84
CA LEU A 8 8.40 9.95 0.47
C LEU A 8 9.33 8.94 1.14
N GLY A 9 10.01 9.37 2.20
CA GLY A 9 10.94 8.55 2.98
C GLY A 9 12.40 8.68 2.58
N ASP A 10 12.75 9.49 1.57
CA ASP A 10 14.12 9.72 1.09
C ASP A 10 15.05 10.13 2.25
N TYR A 11 14.60 11.05 3.10
CA TYR A 11 15.34 11.50 4.27
C TYR A 11 15.64 10.36 5.24
N LEU A 12 14.64 9.53 5.56
CA LEU A 12 14.80 8.42 6.50
C LEU A 12 15.68 7.30 5.94
N VAL A 13 15.62 7.04 4.63
CA VAL A 13 16.52 6.10 3.95
C VAL A 13 17.97 6.59 4.03
N ALA A 14 18.19 7.87 3.75
CA ALA A 14 19.50 8.50 3.87
C ALA A 14 20.04 8.47 5.31
N LEU A 15 19.22 8.86 6.27
CA LEU A 15 19.54 8.84 7.69
C LEU A 15 19.91 7.43 8.16
N ARG A 16 19.14 6.41 7.74
CA ARG A 16 19.43 5.01 8.01
C ARG A 16 20.79 4.60 7.46
N ASN A 17 21.10 4.98 6.22
CA ASN A 17 22.35 4.59 5.57
C ASN A 17 23.56 5.23 6.27
N ASN A 18 23.46 6.50 6.64
CA ASN A 18 24.48 7.21 7.42
C ASN A 18 24.68 6.57 8.81
N PHE A 19 23.58 6.26 9.51
CA PHE A 19 23.63 5.63 10.83
C PHE A 19 24.28 4.23 10.78
N VAL A 20 23.93 3.41 9.80
CA VAL A 20 24.48 2.06 9.64
C VAL A 20 25.95 2.07 9.19
N ALA A 21 26.40 3.12 8.49
CA ALA A 21 27.80 3.26 8.12
C ALA A 21 28.71 3.39 9.36
N THR A 22 28.24 4.07 10.41
CA THR A 22 28.96 4.23 11.68
C THR A 22 28.60 3.14 12.71
N ASN A 23 27.43 2.51 12.59
CA ASN A 23 26.90 1.52 13.53
C ASN A 23 26.50 0.21 12.82
N SER A 24 27.46 -0.47 12.21
CA SER A 24 27.21 -1.65 11.35
C SER A 24 26.48 -2.81 12.06
N SER A 25 26.66 -2.95 13.38
CA SER A 25 25.94 -3.92 14.21
C SER A 25 24.42 -3.73 14.21
N CYS A 26 23.93 -2.50 14.00
CA CYS A 26 22.50 -2.17 13.97
C CYS A 26 21.84 -2.49 12.63
N ARG A 27 22.61 -2.85 11.59
CA ARG A 27 22.11 -3.06 10.21
C ARG A 27 20.93 -4.02 10.13
N ARG A 28 21.01 -5.15 10.83
CA ARG A 28 19.98 -6.21 10.77
C ARG A 28 18.63 -5.76 11.31
N GLY A 29 18.62 -4.84 12.28
CA GLY A 29 17.40 -4.32 12.89
C GLY A 29 16.77 -3.13 12.16
N LEU A 30 17.40 -2.63 11.09
CA LEU A 30 17.00 -1.41 10.38
C LEU A 30 16.83 -1.69 8.88
N ASN A 31 15.80 -2.46 8.51
CA ASN A 31 15.51 -2.89 7.14
C ASN A 31 14.43 -2.05 6.44
N LEU A 32 14.53 -0.71 6.51
CA LEU A 32 13.55 0.19 5.89
C LEU A 32 13.39 -0.05 4.39
N SER A 33 14.49 -0.30 3.67
CA SER A 33 14.46 -0.60 2.23
C SER A 33 13.66 -1.85 1.89
N GLY A 34 13.62 -2.83 2.80
CA GLY A 34 12.79 -4.03 2.61
C GLY A 34 11.30 -3.74 2.79
N GLU A 35 10.96 -2.93 3.79
CA GLU A 35 9.57 -2.54 4.10
C GLU A 35 8.97 -1.63 3.00
N LEU A 36 9.78 -0.73 2.43
CA LEU A 36 9.37 0.17 1.35
C LEU A 36 9.46 -0.48 -0.04
N LYS A 37 10.04 -1.68 -0.20
CA LYS A 37 10.32 -2.27 -1.51
C LYS A 37 9.11 -2.34 -2.45
N ALA A 38 7.95 -2.75 -1.93
CA ALA A 38 6.73 -2.85 -2.73
C ALA A 38 6.29 -1.47 -3.24
N TYR A 39 6.37 -0.46 -2.37
CA TYR A 39 6.04 0.92 -2.69
C TYR A 39 7.03 1.53 -3.70
N GLU A 40 8.34 1.29 -3.55
CA GLU A 40 9.35 1.79 -4.49
C GLU A 40 9.27 1.15 -5.87
N ASN A 41 8.85 -0.11 -5.94
CA ASN A 41 8.68 -0.84 -7.19
C ASN A 41 7.39 -0.48 -7.94
N GLU A 42 6.40 0.10 -7.27
CA GLU A 42 5.14 0.52 -7.89
C GLU A 42 5.40 1.72 -8.80
N THR A 43 5.00 1.60 -10.06
CA THR A 43 5.17 2.62 -11.09
C THR A 43 3.89 3.41 -11.34
N ARG A 44 2.73 2.85 -10.96
CA ARG A 44 1.41 3.46 -11.13
C ARG A 44 1.19 4.52 -10.05
N VAL A 45 1.22 5.78 -10.45
CA VAL A 45 1.21 6.93 -9.53
C VAL A 45 0.00 6.97 -8.59
N LEU A 46 -1.19 6.63 -9.07
CA LEU A 46 -2.40 6.65 -8.24
C LEU A 46 -2.43 5.52 -7.20
N LEU A 47 -1.77 4.38 -7.47
CA LEU A 47 -1.63 3.32 -6.46
C LEU A 47 -0.56 3.66 -5.43
N LYS A 48 0.48 4.41 -5.83
CA LYS A 48 1.40 5.01 -4.86
C LYS A 48 0.66 5.96 -3.92
N LEU A 49 -0.30 6.77 -4.43
CA LEU A 49 -1.18 7.57 -3.58
C LEU A 49 -2.02 6.70 -2.65
N ALA A 50 -2.64 5.62 -3.17
CA ALA A 50 -3.45 4.69 -2.39
C ALA A 50 -2.68 3.89 -1.32
N SER A 51 -1.36 4.09 -1.21
CA SER A 51 -0.49 3.48 -0.19
C SER A 51 0.06 4.49 0.81
N THR A 52 -0.38 5.75 0.76
CA THR A 52 0.19 6.86 1.54
C THR A 52 0.14 6.57 3.04
N GLY A 53 -1.03 6.22 3.58
CA GLY A 53 -1.20 5.96 5.00
C GLY A 53 -0.32 4.81 5.50
N ARG A 54 -0.27 3.71 4.75
CA ARG A 54 0.65 2.59 5.02
C ARG A 54 2.12 3.02 5.04
N VAL A 55 2.58 3.75 4.01
CA VAL A 55 3.99 4.16 3.89
C VAL A 55 4.35 5.13 5.01
N VAL A 56 3.48 6.10 5.33
CA VAL A 56 3.65 7.00 6.46
C VAL A 56 3.74 6.22 7.78
N ASN A 57 2.90 5.21 7.98
CA ASN A 57 2.98 4.34 9.16
C ASN A 57 4.35 3.65 9.28
N ILE A 58 4.85 3.06 8.19
CA ILE A 58 6.19 2.43 8.13
C ILE A 58 7.27 3.45 8.51
N LEU A 59 7.26 4.63 7.90
CA LEU A 59 8.26 5.68 8.12
C LEU A 59 8.22 6.21 9.56
N GLN A 60 7.03 6.46 10.11
CA GLN A 60 6.89 6.91 11.50
C GLN A 60 7.35 5.85 12.50
N ARG A 61 7.01 4.57 12.27
CA ARG A 61 7.48 3.45 13.11
C ARG A 61 9.00 3.35 13.03
N PHE A 62 9.57 3.42 11.83
CA PHE A 62 11.00 3.34 11.62
C PHE A 62 11.77 4.48 12.31
N GLY A 63 11.31 5.73 12.18
CA GLY A 63 11.93 6.88 12.86
C GLY A 63 11.97 6.69 14.39
N ARG A 64 10.87 6.21 14.99
CA ARG A 64 10.82 5.87 16.43
C ARG A 64 11.77 4.72 16.80
N VAL A 65 11.95 3.74 15.92
CA VAL A 65 12.92 2.65 16.11
C VAL A 65 14.33 3.21 16.17
N VAL A 66 14.73 4.07 15.22
CA VAL A 66 16.07 4.68 15.23
C VAL A 66 16.30 5.52 16.50
N GLU A 67 15.33 6.36 16.89
CA GLU A 67 15.40 7.10 18.16
C GLU A 67 15.60 6.18 19.37
N SER A 68 14.91 5.04 19.38
CA SER A 68 14.99 4.05 20.46
C SER A 68 16.36 3.35 20.49
N TYR A 69 16.91 2.99 19.33
CA TYR A 69 18.26 2.43 19.23
C TYR A 69 19.30 3.37 19.83
N MET A 70 19.27 4.65 19.47
CA MET A 70 20.24 5.62 19.97
C MET A 70 20.15 5.78 21.49
N LYS A 71 18.94 5.83 22.04
CA LYS A 71 18.71 5.91 23.49
C LYS A 71 19.23 4.67 24.22
N VAL A 72 18.89 3.47 23.75
CA VAL A 72 19.28 2.20 24.39
C VAL A 72 20.79 1.97 24.32
N MET A 73 21.40 2.30 23.18
CA MET A 73 22.83 2.15 22.95
C MET A 73 23.66 3.30 23.55
N LYS A 74 23.01 4.30 24.16
CA LYS A 74 23.65 5.51 24.71
C LYS A 74 24.49 6.27 23.68
N ILE A 75 24.03 6.28 22.43
CA ILE A 75 24.62 7.07 21.35
C ILE A 75 24.05 8.49 21.45
N GLU A 76 24.91 9.50 21.33
CA GLU A 76 24.45 10.89 21.28
C GLU A 76 23.45 11.09 20.14
N MET A 77 22.30 11.69 20.45
CA MET A 77 21.25 11.92 19.47
C MET A 77 21.74 12.86 18.36
N MET A 78 21.85 12.33 17.15
CA MET A 78 22.22 13.05 15.94
C MET A 78 21.14 14.09 15.61
N GLU A 79 21.54 15.25 15.10
CA GLU A 79 20.60 16.32 14.76
C GLU A 79 19.65 15.87 13.64
N GLU A 80 20.13 15.04 12.73
CA GLU A 80 19.33 14.43 11.67
C GLU A 80 18.19 13.57 12.24
N VAL A 81 18.43 12.90 13.37
CA VAL A 81 17.41 12.09 14.07
C VAL A 81 16.48 12.96 14.92
N ARG A 82 16.81 14.23 15.17
CA ARG A 82 15.85 15.16 15.78
C ARG A 82 14.88 15.73 14.75
N GLN A 83 15.34 15.91 13.53
CA GLN A 83 14.62 16.61 12.47
C GLN A 83 13.83 15.68 11.54
N TRP A 84 13.95 14.35 11.65
CA TRP A 84 13.31 13.43 10.70
C TRP A 84 11.79 13.58 10.60
N ARG A 85 11.10 13.99 11.68
CA ARG A 85 9.66 14.25 11.65
C ARG A 85 9.34 15.45 10.75
N ASP A 86 10.02 16.56 10.99
CA ASP A 86 9.84 17.78 10.20
C ASP A 86 10.19 17.54 8.72
N GLN A 87 11.23 16.75 8.45
CA GLN A 87 11.61 16.38 7.08
C GLN A 87 10.57 15.46 6.41
N LEU A 88 10.01 14.51 7.15
CA LEU A 88 8.92 13.67 6.66
C LEU A 88 7.66 14.51 6.35
N ASP A 89 7.34 15.49 7.21
CA ASP A 89 6.19 16.37 6.96
C ASP A 89 6.40 17.26 5.72
N ILE A 90 7.63 17.74 5.49
CA ILE A 90 7.99 18.46 4.25
C ILE A 90 7.80 17.55 3.03
N GLU A 91 8.34 16.34 3.07
CA GLU A 91 8.20 15.34 2.00
C GLU A 91 6.72 15.05 1.67
N ARG A 92 5.89 14.89 2.71
CA ARG A 92 4.44 14.68 2.55
C ARG A 92 3.74 15.87 1.91
N GLN A 93 4.09 17.10 2.30
CA GLN A 93 3.53 18.32 1.69
C GLN A 93 3.93 18.47 0.22
N GLU A 94 5.19 18.22 -0.11
CA GLU A 94 5.67 18.23 -1.50
C GLU A 94 4.93 17.18 -2.34
N ARG A 95 4.71 15.98 -1.78
CA ARG A 95 3.95 14.90 -2.42
C ARG A 95 2.49 15.27 -2.68
N VAL A 96 1.81 15.90 -1.71
CA VAL A 96 0.44 16.40 -1.90
C VAL A 96 0.37 17.36 -3.09
N GLN A 97 1.37 18.24 -3.23
CA GLN A 97 1.43 19.17 -4.37
C GLN A 97 1.63 18.45 -5.71
N LEU A 98 2.47 17.41 -5.75
CA LEU A 98 2.64 16.56 -6.94
C LEU A 98 1.30 15.93 -7.38
N PHE A 99 0.51 15.39 -6.46
CA PHE A 99 -0.78 14.80 -6.80
C PHE A 99 -1.84 15.83 -7.21
N ARG A 100 -1.81 17.05 -6.64
CA ARG A 100 -2.63 18.17 -7.16
C ARG A 100 -2.32 18.49 -8.61
N GLU A 101 -1.05 18.48 -8.99
CA GLU A 101 -0.64 18.70 -10.38
C GLU A 101 -1.14 17.60 -11.32
N ILE A 102 -1.11 16.33 -10.88
CA ILE A 102 -1.69 15.22 -11.63
C ILE A 102 -3.21 15.39 -11.79
N LEU A 103 -3.92 15.76 -10.72
CA LEU A 103 -5.36 16.02 -10.78
C LEU A 103 -5.71 17.18 -11.72
N ASN A 104 -4.87 18.20 -11.84
CA ASN A 104 -5.13 19.34 -12.72
C ASN A 104 -4.88 19.03 -14.21
N ASP A 105 -4.23 17.91 -14.53
CA ASP A 105 -3.99 17.45 -15.90
C ASP A 105 -4.91 16.26 -16.22
N GLU A 106 -6.03 16.55 -16.88
CA GLU A 106 -7.08 15.56 -17.16
C GLU A 106 -6.57 14.37 -17.98
N LEU A 107 -5.75 14.61 -19.00
CA LEU A 107 -5.20 13.53 -19.83
C LEU A 107 -4.29 12.61 -19.01
N ARG A 108 -3.39 13.21 -18.23
CA ARG A 108 -2.49 12.46 -17.35
C ARG A 108 -3.24 11.68 -16.29
N PHE A 109 -4.34 12.25 -15.75
CA PHE A 109 -5.18 11.57 -14.78
C PHE A 109 -5.87 10.34 -15.39
N ILE A 110 -6.46 10.49 -16.59
CA ILE A 110 -7.11 9.38 -17.32
C ILE A 110 -6.11 8.26 -17.63
N GLU A 111 -4.91 8.62 -18.13
CA GLU A 111 -3.84 7.65 -18.37
C GLU A 111 -3.42 6.92 -17.09
N ALA A 112 -3.40 7.61 -15.95
CA ALA A 112 -3.00 7.04 -14.67
C ALA A 112 -4.05 6.11 -14.03
N MET A 113 -5.34 6.28 -14.36
CA MET A 113 -6.42 5.42 -13.88
C MET A 113 -6.37 4.02 -14.50
N GLY A 114 -5.95 3.92 -15.77
CA GLY A 114 -5.87 2.65 -16.47
C GLY A 114 -7.23 2.07 -16.87
N ASP A 115 -7.29 0.75 -17.05
CA ASP A 115 -8.52 0.02 -17.39
C ASP A 115 -9.46 -0.20 -16.18
N GLU A 116 -10.64 -0.77 -16.41
CA GLU A 116 -11.67 -0.98 -15.38
C GLU A 116 -11.18 -1.88 -14.21
N THR A 117 -10.30 -2.85 -14.49
CA THR A 117 -9.73 -3.71 -13.45
C THR A 117 -8.77 -2.92 -12.56
N GLN A 118 -7.94 -2.06 -13.17
CA GLN A 118 -7.04 -1.17 -12.47
C GLN A 118 -7.80 -0.09 -11.67
N GLN A 119 -8.92 0.40 -12.20
CA GLN A 119 -9.79 1.36 -11.52
C GLN A 119 -10.46 0.73 -10.29
N MET A 120 -10.97 -0.51 -10.40
CA MET A 120 -11.51 -1.26 -9.26
C MET A 120 -10.45 -1.49 -8.17
N GLU A 121 -9.23 -1.91 -8.57
CA GLU A 121 -8.10 -2.05 -7.64
C GLU A 121 -7.81 -0.73 -6.93
N LEU A 122 -7.71 0.37 -7.69
CA LEU A 122 -7.41 1.70 -7.17
C LEU A 122 -8.46 2.16 -6.16
N LEU A 123 -9.75 2.10 -6.50
CA LEU A 123 -10.85 2.47 -5.60
C LEU A 123 -10.80 1.66 -4.31
N THR A 124 -10.57 0.35 -4.42
CA THR A 124 -10.48 -0.56 -3.27
C THR A 124 -9.33 -0.15 -2.34
N LEU A 125 -8.16 0.16 -2.90
CA LEU A 125 -6.99 0.55 -2.11
C LEU A 125 -7.11 1.96 -1.52
N LEU A 126 -7.72 2.92 -2.23
CA LEU A 126 -8.01 4.24 -1.68
C LEU A 126 -8.99 4.14 -0.49
N GLN A 127 -10.07 3.37 -0.64
CA GLN A 127 -11.01 3.12 0.45
C GLN A 127 -10.32 2.44 1.64
N HIS A 128 -9.43 1.47 1.36
CA HIS A 128 -8.65 0.80 2.38
C HIS A 128 -7.78 1.77 3.17
N ASP A 129 -7.04 2.65 2.49
CA ASP A 129 -6.14 3.62 3.11
C ASP A 129 -6.91 4.64 3.96
N LEU A 130 -8.02 5.18 3.43
CA LEU A 130 -8.94 6.06 4.15
C LEU A 130 -9.53 5.41 5.41
N THR A 131 -9.79 4.10 5.38
CA THR A 131 -10.41 3.40 6.51
C THR A 131 -9.39 2.99 7.58
N HIS A 132 -8.25 2.44 7.17
CA HIS A 132 -7.27 1.84 8.09
C HIS A 132 -6.25 2.85 8.61
N TYR A 133 -5.93 3.87 7.82
CA TYR A 133 -4.86 4.81 8.12
C TYR A 133 -5.35 6.26 8.26
N GLU A 134 -6.66 6.50 8.35
CA GLU A 134 -7.29 7.83 8.52
C GLU A 134 -6.54 8.73 9.52
N LYS A 135 -6.21 8.18 10.70
CA LYS A 135 -5.60 8.92 11.81
C LYS A 135 -4.13 9.29 11.58
N LEU A 136 -3.49 8.69 10.58
CA LEU A 136 -2.10 8.96 10.23
C LEU A 136 -1.99 9.96 9.08
N LEU A 137 -3.03 10.07 8.26
CA LEU A 137 -3.08 10.99 7.13
C LEU A 137 -3.29 12.44 7.60
N THR A 138 -2.69 13.40 6.90
CA THR A 138 -3.00 14.82 7.13
C THR A 138 -4.34 15.20 6.49
N PRO A 139 -4.98 16.31 6.90
CA PRO A 139 -6.18 16.80 6.23
C PRO A 139 -5.99 16.96 4.72
N GLU A 140 -4.84 17.48 4.27
CA GLU A 140 -4.56 17.68 2.86
C GLU A 140 -4.36 16.37 2.09
N GLU A 141 -3.81 15.33 2.73
CA GLU A 141 -3.73 13.99 2.13
C GLU A 141 -5.12 13.34 2.04
N LEU A 142 -5.94 13.47 3.08
CA LEU A 142 -7.34 12.99 3.07
C LEU A 142 -8.14 13.65 1.96
N ASP A 143 -8.00 14.97 1.79
CA ASP A 143 -8.67 15.73 0.72
C ASP A 143 -8.26 15.19 -0.66
N ILE A 144 -6.95 15.03 -0.92
CA ILE A 144 -6.47 14.55 -2.22
C ILE A 144 -6.86 13.09 -2.50
N ILE A 145 -6.80 12.22 -1.49
CA ILE A 145 -7.21 10.83 -1.63
C ILE A 145 -8.71 10.74 -1.92
N SER A 146 -9.52 11.57 -1.25
CA SER A 146 -10.97 11.64 -1.48
C SER A 146 -11.30 12.22 -2.85
N ASP A 147 -10.62 13.29 -3.27
CA ASP A 147 -10.78 13.90 -4.60
C ASP A 147 -10.46 12.91 -5.72
N VAL A 148 -9.38 12.13 -5.57
CA VAL A 148 -9.03 11.06 -6.52
C VAL A 148 -10.10 9.99 -6.52
N TYR A 149 -10.55 9.53 -5.35
CA TYR A 149 -11.60 8.52 -5.24
C TYR A 149 -12.87 8.97 -5.98
N ASP A 150 -13.40 10.16 -5.67
CA ASP A 150 -14.61 10.69 -6.27
C ASP A 150 -14.47 10.87 -7.79
N ARG A 151 -13.30 11.31 -8.27
CA ARG A 151 -13.06 11.41 -9.72
C ARG A 151 -13.03 10.05 -10.40
N VAL A 152 -12.36 9.06 -9.82
CA VAL A 152 -12.33 7.71 -10.41
C VAL A 152 -13.75 7.14 -10.49
N VAL A 153 -14.56 7.31 -9.43
CA VAL A 153 -15.99 6.92 -9.45
C VAL A 153 -16.74 7.64 -10.59
N ASN A 154 -16.53 8.94 -10.77
CA ASN A 154 -17.20 9.71 -11.80
C ASN A 154 -16.80 9.31 -13.23
N TYR A 155 -15.54 8.93 -13.48
CA TYR A 155 -15.08 8.50 -14.80
C TYR A 155 -15.40 7.05 -15.14
N SER A 156 -15.33 6.16 -14.14
CA SER A 156 -15.49 4.72 -14.31
C SER A 156 -16.94 4.26 -14.15
N GLU A 157 -17.79 5.07 -13.51
CA GLU A 157 -19.13 4.69 -13.01
C GLU A 157 -19.11 3.52 -12.00
N ILE A 158 -17.91 3.08 -11.55
CA ILE A 158 -17.75 2.04 -10.55
C ILE A 158 -18.00 2.62 -9.16
N VAL A 159 -18.92 2.01 -8.42
CA VAL A 159 -19.22 2.39 -7.03
C VAL A 159 -19.01 1.20 -6.13
N LEU A 160 -18.10 1.32 -5.17
CA LEU A 160 -17.94 0.33 -4.11
C LEU A 160 -19.15 0.39 -3.16
N VAL A 161 -19.91 -0.71 -3.11
CA VAL A 161 -21.10 -0.80 -2.25
C VAL A 161 -20.69 -1.32 -0.88
N GLY A 162 -20.79 -0.45 0.13
CA GLY A 162 -20.51 -0.79 1.52
C GLY A 162 -19.02 -0.67 1.88
N GLY A 163 -18.67 -1.21 3.05
CA GLY A 163 -17.28 -1.30 3.49
C GLY A 163 -16.55 -2.47 2.84
N LEU A 164 -15.22 -2.42 2.86
CA LEU A 164 -14.38 -3.52 2.39
C LEU A 164 -14.71 -4.82 3.15
N PRO A 165 -14.73 -5.97 2.47
CA PRO A 165 -14.92 -7.26 3.14
C PRO A 165 -13.87 -7.47 4.24
N SER A 166 -14.27 -8.06 5.36
CA SER A 166 -13.35 -8.29 6.49
C SER A 166 -12.17 -9.22 6.18
N TRP A 167 -12.26 -9.97 5.07
CA TRP A 167 -11.21 -10.84 4.55
C TRP A 167 -10.30 -10.15 3.52
N PHE A 168 -10.61 -8.92 3.11
CA PHE A 168 -9.75 -8.18 2.18
C PHE A 168 -8.40 -7.89 2.85
N LEU A 169 -7.32 -8.15 2.12
CA LEU A 169 -5.97 -7.79 2.52
C LEU A 169 -5.38 -6.91 1.43
N SER A 170 -4.78 -5.77 1.81
CA SER A 170 -3.99 -5.02 0.84
C SER A 170 -2.80 -5.88 0.39
N PRO A 171 -2.46 -5.96 -0.91
CA PRO A 171 -1.27 -6.66 -1.39
C PRO A 171 0.01 -6.21 -0.66
N ASN A 172 -0.02 -4.97 -0.19
CA ASN A 172 1.05 -4.29 0.50
C ASN A 172 1.14 -4.65 2.01
N ASP A 173 0.03 -5.02 2.65
CA ASP A 173 0.00 -5.38 4.09
C ASP A 173 0.44 -6.84 4.34
N LEU A 174 0.55 -7.65 3.28
CA LEU A 174 0.98 -9.05 3.34
C LEU A 174 2.46 -9.24 3.75
N LEU A 175 3.21 -8.14 3.89
CA LEU A 175 4.62 -8.17 4.26
C LEU A 175 4.82 -7.92 5.76
N CYS A 176 4.66 -8.99 6.52
CA CYS A 176 5.30 -9.24 7.82
C CYS A 176 4.97 -8.26 8.96
N GLU A 177 3.99 -8.60 9.80
CA GLU A 177 3.90 -8.04 11.16
C GLU A 177 4.71 -8.89 12.16
N GLN A 178 5.51 -8.18 12.96
CA GLN A 178 6.18 -8.57 14.21
C GLN A 178 6.17 -10.05 14.62
N GLY A 179 7.34 -10.70 14.55
CA GLY A 179 7.59 -11.95 15.29
C GLY A 179 8.38 -13.02 14.55
N GLY A 180 8.82 -12.78 13.32
CA GLY A 180 9.51 -13.80 12.53
C GLY A 180 8.58 -14.88 11.96
N ILE A 181 7.26 -14.67 12.07
CA ILE A 181 6.30 -15.38 11.23
C ILE A 181 6.22 -14.59 9.92
N CYS A 182 7.10 -14.94 8.99
CA CYS A 182 6.73 -14.77 7.60
C CYS A 182 5.45 -15.59 7.42
N TYR A 183 4.37 -15.01 6.87
CA TYR A 183 3.46 -15.85 6.11
C TYR A 183 4.33 -16.43 5.01
N LEU A 184 4.78 -17.66 5.27
CA LEU A 184 5.74 -18.37 4.46
C LEU A 184 5.26 -18.28 3.02
N ASP A 185 6.19 -17.97 2.13
CA ASP A 185 6.24 -18.55 0.80
C ASP A 185 5.41 -19.85 0.71
N SER A 186 4.66 -20.03 -0.39
CA SER A 186 3.78 -21.16 -0.73
C SER A 186 2.41 -21.18 -0.02
N VAL A 187 1.36 -20.54 -0.51
CA VAL A 187 0.75 -20.74 -1.83
C VAL A 187 -0.10 -19.50 -2.13
N ARG A 188 0.35 -18.62 -3.04
CA ARG A 188 -0.57 -17.71 -3.72
C ARG A 188 -1.39 -18.58 -4.66
N VAL A 189 -2.61 -18.93 -4.27
CA VAL A 189 -3.59 -19.44 -5.23
C VAL A 189 -4.07 -18.20 -5.97
N SER A 190 -3.39 -17.83 -7.06
CA SER A 190 -4.07 -17.05 -8.07
C SER A 190 -5.24 -17.90 -8.54
N LYS A 191 -6.39 -17.28 -8.83
CA LYS A 191 -7.44 -17.94 -9.59
C LYS A 191 -6.79 -18.43 -10.89
N CYS A 192 -6.33 -19.68 -10.92
CA CYS A 192 -6.16 -20.39 -12.16
C CYS A 192 -7.55 -20.30 -12.76
N GLU A 193 -7.68 -19.59 -13.88
CA GLU A 193 -8.95 -19.54 -14.59
C GLU A 193 -9.52 -20.95 -14.54
N THR A 194 -10.68 -21.10 -13.93
CA THR A 194 -11.52 -22.28 -14.14
C THR A 194 -12.03 -22.29 -15.60
N GLY A 195 -11.27 -21.69 -16.53
CA GLY A 195 -11.49 -21.70 -17.96
C GLY A 195 -11.45 -23.11 -18.51
N GLU A 196 -10.76 -24.08 -17.90
CA GLU A 196 -10.85 -25.47 -18.39
C GLU A 196 -12.16 -26.18 -18.05
N VAL A 197 -12.94 -25.72 -17.06
CA VAL A 197 -14.26 -26.30 -16.74
C VAL A 197 -15.42 -25.44 -17.26
N LEU A 198 -15.19 -24.15 -17.53
CA LEU A 198 -16.21 -23.21 -18.04
C LEU A 198 -16.05 -22.78 -19.51
N ARG A 199 -15.03 -23.24 -20.24
CA ARG A 199 -14.86 -23.01 -21.70
C ARG A 199 -16.01 -23.52 -22.58
N SER A 200 -17.04 -24.13 -21.99
CA SER A 200 -18.21 -24.66 -22.70
C SER A 200 -19.31 -23.63 -22.97
N PHE A 201 -19.24 -22.42 -22.41
CA PHE A 201 -20.19 -21.36 -22.73
C PHE A 201 -19.43 -20.19 -23.36
N GLY A 202 -19.60 -20.03 -24.67
CA GLY A 202 -19.02 -18.93 -25.42
C GLY A 202 -19.56 -17.58 -24.97
N GLU A 203 -18.94 -16.53 -25.53
CA GLU A 203 -19.20 -15.10 -25.33
C GLU A 203 -18.39 -14.45 -24.20
N HIS A 204 -18.01 -13.20 -24.46
CA HIS A 204 -17.06 -12.40 -23.69
C HIS A 204 -17.42 -12.37 -22.20
N GLN A 205 -16.61 -12.98 -21.35
CA GLN A 205 -16.77 -12.81 -19.89
C GLN A 205 -16.48 -11.34 -19.56
N HIS A 206 -17.50 -10.63 -19.11
CA HIS A 206 -17.38 -9.25 -18.62
C HIS A 206 -16.51 -9.25 -17.36
N TRP A 207 -15.69 -8.22 -17.15
CA TRP A 207 -14.79 -8.15 -15.99
C TRP A 207 -15.57 -8.17 -14.67
N GLU A 208 -16.76 -7.57 -14.65
CA GLU A 208 -17.67 -7.57 -13.49
C GLU A 208 -18.10 -8.99 -13.10
N ASP A 209 -18.37 -9.87 -14.07
CA ASP A 209 -18.74 -11.27 -13.80
C ASP A 209 -17.56 -12.02 -13.14
N GLN A 210 -16.34 -11.70 -13.57
CA GLN A 210 -15.12 -12.30 -13.02
C GLN A 210 -14.85 -11.82 -11.60
N GLU A 211 -15.04 -10.52 -11.35
CA GLU A 211 -14.91 -9.88 -10.04
C GLU A 211 -15.97 -10.41 -9.07
N GLU A 212 -17.24 -10.43 -9.47
CA GLU A 212 -18.33 -10.95 -8.64
C GLU A 212 -18.08 -12.43 -8.28
N ALA A 213 -17.64 -13.25 -9.24
CA ALA A 213 -17.29 -14.63 -8.98
C ALA A 213 -16.14 -14.76 -7.96
N CYS A 214 -15.12 -13.89 -8.04
CA CYS A 214 -14.04 -13.83 -7.05
C CYS A 214 -14.56 -13.46 -5.67
N LEU A 215 -15.35 -12.38 -5.55
CA LEU A 215 -15.91 -11.91 -4.29
C LEU A 215 -16.78 -12.99 -3.60
N ARG A 216 -17.64 -13.67 -4.36
CA ARG A 216 -18.50 -14.75 -3.86
C ARG A 216 -17.66 -15.94 -3.36
N GLN A 217 -16.64 -16.35 -4.12
CA GLN A 217 -15.76 -17.44 -3.70
C GLN A 217 -14.97 -17.06 -2.45
N ALA A 218 -14.31 -15.90 -2.43
CA ALA A 218 -13.52 -15.44 -1.30
C ALA A 218 -14.37 -15.37 -0.02
N THR A 219 -15.62 -14.92 -0.11
CA THR A 219 -16.56 -14.89 1.02
C THR A 219 -16.84 -16.29 1.58
N VAL A 220 -17.15 -17.27 0.71
CA VAL A 220 -17.38 -18.66 1.15
C VAL A 220 -16.14 -19.25 1.83
N TRP A 221 -14.96 -19.03 1.24
CA TRP A 221 -13.70 -19.53 1.79
C TRP A 221 -13.27 -18.82 3.08
N ALA A 222 -13.59 -17.53 3.22
CA ALA A 222 -13.31 -16.75 4.43
C ALA A 222 -14.12 -17.26 5.63
N ASP A 223 -15.37 -17.71 5.41
CA ASP A 223 -16.20 -18.26 6.48
C ASP A 223 -15.89 -19.72 6.81
N LEU A 224 -15.31 -20.46 5.85
CA LEU A 224 -14.98 -21.87 6.05
C LEU A 224 -13.90 -22.04 7.14
N ASN A 225 -14.23 -22.81 8.18
CA ASN A 225 -13.31 -23.14 9.25
C ASN A 225 -13.45 -24.62 9.62
N HIS A 226 -12.52 -25.45 9.13
CA HIS A 226 -12.54 -26.89 9.32
C HIS A 226 -11.13 -27.43 9.52
N PRO A 227 -10.89 -28.35 10.47
CA PRO A 227 -9.54 -28.84 10.82
C PRO A 227 -8.80 -29.56 9.68
N HIS A 228 -9.51 -29.93 8.61
CA HIS A 228 -8.95 -30.63 7.45
C HIS A 228 -9.05 -29.84 6.15
N VAL A 229 -9.36 -28.54 6.22
CA VAL A 229 -9.38 -27.65 5.05
C VAL A 229 -8.49 -26.45 5.32
N ALA A 230 -7.69 -26.05 4.32
CA ALA A 230 -6.84 -24.86 4.45
C ALA A 230 -7.70 -23.62 4.70
N LYS A 231 -7.29 -22.81 5.67
CA LYS A 231 -7.98 -21.55 6.01
C LYS A 231 -7.58 -20.46 5.03
N LEU A 232 -8.55 -19.81 4.40
CA LEU A 232 -8.32 -18.54 3.73
C LEU A 232 -8.11 -17.45 4.78
N LEU A 233 -6.95 -16.80 4.72
CA LEU A 233 -6.63 -15.66 5.59
C LEU A 233 -7.08 -14.33 4.98
N GLY A 234 -7.09 -14.25 3.65
CA GLY A 234 -7.66 -13.14 2.93
C GLY A 234 -7.33 -13.18 1.45
N ALA A 235 -7.82 -12.18 0.73
CA ALA A 235 -7.64 -12.04 -0.71
C ALA A 235 -7.44 -10.57 -1.09
N CYS A 236 -6.83 -10.35 -2.24
CA CYS A 236 -6.45 -9.04 -2.75
C CYS A 236 -6.58 -9.01 -4.28
N HIS A 237 -6.58 -7.80 -4.85
CA HIS A 237 -6.37 -7.59 -6.28
C HIS A 237 -4.96 -8.03 -6.70
N THR A 238 -4.79 -8.47 -7.95
CA THR A 238 -3.52 -9.04 -8.47
C THR A 238 -2.72 -8.09 -9.33
#